data_AF-A0A2T7SXP6-F1
#
_entry.id   AF-A0A2T7SXP6-F1
#
_cell.length_a   1.000
_cell.length_b   1.000
_cell.length_c   1.000
_cell.angle_alpha   90.00
_cell.angle_beta   90.00
_cell.angle_gamma   90.00
#
_symmetry.space_group_name_H-M   'P 1'
#
loop_
_entity.id
_entity.type
_entity.pdbx_description
1 polymer ?
#
loop_
_entity_poly.entity_id
_entity_poly.type
_entity_poly.pdbx_seq_one_letter_code
_entity_poly.pdbx_strand_id
1 'polypeptide(L)'
;MVVKVKSNALFIGPYSSSQQRLFDRVYLLRERDQLTFEAIAKLLTKSGTRSVNGCLLGAEHVFSIYKKGKHRQERLTLKVEPELTDLWFE
;
A
#
# COMPACT_ATOMS: atom_id res chain seq x y z
N MET A 1 25.53 15.96 -20.57
CA MET A 1 24.17 15.39 -20.72
C MET A 1 23.51 15.24 -19.35
N VAL A 2 22.45 16.00 -19.06
CA VAL A 2 21.66 15.88 -17.83
C VAL A 2 20.28 15.37 -18.19
N VAL A 3 19.85 14.25 -17.61
CA VAL A 3 18.52 13.66 -17.86
C VAL A 3 17.63 13.92 -16.64
N LYS A 4 16.47 14.55 -16.85
CA LYS A 4 15.46 14.75 -15.80
C LYS A 4 14.34 13.73 -15.95
N VAL A 5 14.12 12.92 -14.91
CA VAL A 5 13.05 11.92 -14.87
C VAL A 5 12.03 12.33 -13.80
N LYS A 6 10.74 12.33 -14.15
CA LYS A 6 9.63 12.56 -13.23
C LYS A 6 8.71 11.33 -13.24
N SER A 7 8.46 10.72 -12.09
CA SER A 7 7.48 9.64 -11.97
C SER A 7 6.93 9.57 -10.55
N ASN A 8 5.61 9.35 -10.44
CA ASN A 8 4.96 9.13 -9.16
C ASN A 8 5.47 7.86 -8.46
N ALA A 9 6.02 6.88 -9.19
CA ALA A 9 6.60 5.67 -8.61
C ALA A 9 7.88 5.95 -7.81
N LEU A 10 8.60 7.04 -8.12
CA LEU A 10 9.82 7.45 -7.39
C LEU A 10 9.52 7.90 -5.96
N PHE A 11 8.28 8.28 -5.66
CA PHE A 11 7.86 8.64 -4.30
C PHE A 11 7.61 7.38 -3.45
N ILE A 12 8.67 6.73 -2.99
CA ILE A 12 8.52 5.53 -2.16
C ILE A 12 7.83 5.90 -0.84
N GLY A 13 8.15 7.03 -0.21
CA GLY A 13 7.51 7.48 1.05
C GLY A 13 7.67 6.49 2.22
N PRO A 14 7.43 6.92 3.47
CA PRO A 14 7.59 6.06 4.63
C PRO A 14 6.41 5.09 4.75
N TYR A 15 6.57 3.87 4.24
CA TYR A 15 5.71 2.75 4.55
C TYR A 15 6.52 1.77 5.37
N SER A 16 6.26 1.71 6.68
CA SER A 16 7.08 0.90 7.58
C SER A 16 6.90 -0.59 7.25
N SER A 17 7.89 -1.40 7.64
CA SER A 17 7.78 -2.86 7.47
C SER A 17 6.58 -3.45 8.22
N SER A 18 6.15 -2.85 9.33
CA SER A 18 4.93 -3.27 10.05
C SER A 18 3.65 -2.94 9.28
N GLN A 19 3.59 -1.77 8.63
CA GLN A 19 2.47 -1.39 7.76
C GLN A 19 2.40 -2.31 6.54
N GLN A 20 3.54 -2.65 5.92
CA GLN A 20 3.60 -3.60 4.82
C GLN A 20 3.07 -4.97 5.20
N ARG A 21 3.59 -5.55 6.30
CA ARG A 21 3.10 -6.85 6.79
C ARG A 21 1.60 -6.84 7.10
N LEU A 22 1.09 -5.75 7.67
CA LEU A 22 -0.34 -5.61 7.95
C LEU A 22 -1.16 -5.57 6.66
N PHE A 23 -0.72 -4.79 5.66
CA PHE A 23 -1.37 -4.74 4.35
C PHE A 23 -1.33 -6.08 3.64
N ASP A 24 -0.17 -6.74 3.56
CA ASP A 24 -0.03 -8.04 2.88
C ASP A 24 -0.99 -9.07 3.47
N ARG A 25 -1.12 -9.09 4.80
CA ARG A 25 -2.05 -9.97 5.50
C ARG A 25 -3.51 -9.64 5.19
N VAL A 26 -3.89 -8.35 5.21
CA VAL A 26 -5.24 -7.91 4.84
C VAL A 26 -5.55 -8.25 3.38
N TYR A 27 -4.59 -8.03 2.48
CA TYR A 27 -4.71 -8.30 1.05
C TYR A 27 -4.93 -9.80 0.79
N LEU A 28 -4.13 -10.69 1.39
CA LEU A 28 -4.31 -12.13 1.24
C LEU A 28 -5.68 -12.60 1.76
N LEU A 29 -6.09 -12.15 2.94
CA LEU A 29 -7.39 -12.52 3.51
C LEU A 29 -8.56 -12.01 2.65
N ARG A 30 -8.39 -10.87 1.96
CA ARG A 30 -9.43 -10.30 1.10
C ARG A 30 -9.46 -10.95 -0.29
N GLU A 31 -8.33 -11.06 -0.96
CA GLU A 31 -8.26 -11.49 -2.36
C GLU A 31 -8.22 -13.02 -2.49
N ARG A 32 -7.49 -13.71 -1.60
CA ARG A 32 -7.37 -15.17 -1.66
C ARG A 32 -8.49 -15.86 -0.89
N ASP A 33 -8.69 -15.46 0.36
CA ASP A 33 -9.63 -16.13 1.26
C ASP A 33 -11.06 -15.53 1.17
N GLN A 34 -11.26 -14.50 0.35
CA GLN A 34 -12.55 -13.86 0.05
C GLN A 34 -13.35 -13.41 1.28
N LEU A 35 -12.67 -13.06 2.37
CA LEU A 35 -13.30 -12.62 3.61
C LEU A 35 -13.83 -11.20 3.51
N THR A 36 -14.91 -10.91 4.25
CA THR A 36 -15.41 -9.54 4.42
C THR A 36 -14.48 -8.73 5.32
N PHE A 37 -14.47 -7.40 5.18
CA PHE A 37 -13.63 -6.53 6.02
C PHE A 37 -13.92 -6.68 7.52
N GLU A 38 -15.16 -6.97 7.89
CA GLU A 38 -15.54 -7.24 9.27
C GLU A 38 -14.95 -8.57 9.77
N ALA A 39 -15.02 -9.64 8.97
CA ALA A 39 -14.42 -10.93 9.33
C ALA A 39 -12.89 -10.82 9.49
N ILE A 40 -12.24 -10.07 8.59
CA ILE A 40 -10.81 -9.77 8.67
C ILE A 40 -10.50 -8.98 9.95
N ALA A 41 -11.29 -7.96 10.26
CA ALA A 41 -11.10 -7.15 11.48
C ALA A 41 -11.19 -8.00 12.75
N LYS A 42 -12.17 -8.93 12.82
CA LYS A 42 -12.32 -9.89 13.91
C LYS A 42 -11.11 -10.82 14.03
N LEU A 43 -10.64 -11.39 12.91
CA LEU A 43 -9.45 -12.26 12.89
C LEU A 43 -8.18 -11.54 13.35
N LEU A 44 -7.92 -10.34 12.81
CA LEU A 44 -6.74 -9.56 13.16
C LEU A 44 -6.77 -9.16 14.64
N THR A 45 -7.93 -8.69 15.13
CA THR A 45 -8.15 -8.35 16.53
C THR A 45 -7.96 -9.55 17.47
N LYS A 46 -8.44 -10.74 17.08
CA LYS A 46 -8.27 -11.99 17.84
C LYS A 46 -6.81 -12.43 17.89
N SER A 47 -6.05 -12.17 16.83
CA SER A 47 -4.59 -12.43 16.78
C SER A 47 -3.74 -11.39 17.52
N GLY A 48 -4.35 -10.41 18.20
CA GLY A 48 -3.65 -9.38 18.98
C GLY A 48 -3.29 -8.13 18.19
N THR A 49 -3.68 -8.00 16.92
CA THR A 49 -3.43 -6.77 16.15
C THR A 49 -4.28 -5.64 16.71
N ARG A 50 -3.68 -4.45 16.82
CA ARG A 50 -4.31 -3.22 17.32
C ARG A 50 -3.99 -2.04 16.39
N SER A 51 -4.75 -0.96 16.50
CA SER A 51 -4.41 0.32 15.86
C SER A 51 -3.16 0.93 16.50
N VAL A 52 -2.64 2.01 15.90
CA VAL A 52 -1.49 2.76 16.42
C VAL A 52 -1.75 3.27 17.85
N ASN A 53 -3.00 3.58 18.18
CA ASN A 53 -3.42 4.04 19.51
C ASN A 53 -3.83 2.89 20.45
N GLY A 54 -3.62 1.63 20.05
CA GLY A 54 -3.96 0.45 20.86
C GLY A 54 -5.42 -0.01 20.76
N CYS A 55 -6.27 0.64 19.95
CA CYS A 55 -7.68 0.27 19.81
C CYS A 55 -7.87 -1.01 18.96
N LEU A 56 -9.03 -1.65 19.12
CA LEU A 56 -9.44 -2.77 18.26
C LEU A 56 -9.59 -2.31 16.80
N LEU A 57 -9.30 -3.21 15.87
CA LEU A 57 -9.55 -2.94 14.46
C LEU A 57 -11.03 -3.17 14.15
N GLY A 58 -11.68 -2.19 13.52
CA GLY A 58 -13.01 -2.33 12.92
C GLY A 58 -12.89 -2.52 11.41
N ALA A 59 -14.02 -2.82 10.76
CA ALA A 59 -14.09 -3.00 9.30
C ALA A 59 -13.55 -1.78 8.53
N GLU A 60 -13.84 -0.56 8.99
CA GLU A 60 -13.36 0.69 8.38
C GLU A 60 -11.83 0.83 8.39
N HIS A 61 -11.20 0.39 9.48
CA HIS A 61 -9.74 0.36 9.58
C HIS A 61 -9.15 -0.59 8.53
N VAL A 62 -9.71 -1.80 8.43
CA VAL A 62 -9.27 -2.81 7.46
C VAL A 62 -9.51 -2.34 6.03
N PHE A 63 -10.67 -1.77 5.73
CA PHE A 63 -10.98 -1.20 4.42
C PHE A 63 -9.98 -0.10 4.03
N SER A 64 -9.67 0.80 4.96
CA SER A 64 -8.69 1.87 4.74
C SER A 64 -7.29 1.33 4.47
N ILE A 65 -6.86 0.31 5.21
CA ILE A 65 -5.57 -0.37 5.00
C ILE A 65 -5.53 -0.99 3.60
N TYR A 66 -6.56 -1.76 3.24
CA TYR A 66 -6.67 -2.41 1.94
C TYR A 66 -6.63 -1.39 0.80
N LYS A 67 -7.50 -0.37 0.84
CA LYS A 67 -7.62 0.64 -0.22
C LYS A 67 -6.31 1.41 -0.43
N LYS A 68 -5.71 1.91 0.66
CA LYS A 68 -4.46 2.70 0.59
C LYS A 68 -3.28 1.86 0.12
N GLY A 69 -3.17 0.62 0.60
CA GLY A 69 -2.11 -0.29 0.19
C GLY A 69 -2.25 -0.72 -1.28
N LYS A 70 -3.47 -0.97 -1.76
CA LYS A 70 -3.72 -1.31 -3.16
C LYS A 70 -3.36 -0.16 -4.10
N HIS A 71 -3.79 1.07 -3.81
CA HIS A 71 -3.39 2.25 -4.60
C HIS A 71 -1.88 2.49 -4.59
N ARG A 72 -1.23 2.23 -3.45
CA ARG A 72 0.23 2.28 -3.37
C ARG A 72 0.87 1.23 -4.28
N GLN A 73 0.39 -0.01 -4.24
CA GLN A 73 0.91 -1.10 -5.06
C GLN A 73 0.73 -0.76 -6.55
N GLU A 74 -0.47 -0.35 -6.96
CA GLU A 74 -0.77 0.13 -8.32
C GLU A 74 0.22 1.21 -8.77
N ARG A 75 0.48 2.21 -7.93
CA ARG A 75 1.43 3.29 -8.21
C ARG A 75 2.87 2.82 -8.34
N LEU A 76 3.31 1.88 -7.50
CA LEU A 76 4.68 1.37 -7.52
C LEU A 76 4.93 0.38 -8.66
N THR A 77 3.90 -0.35 -9.08
CA THR A 77 3.98 -1.29 -10.22
C THR A 77 3.70 -0.63 -11.56
N LEU A 78 3.28 0.65 -11.56
CA LEU A 78 2.98 1.38 -12.78
C LEU A 78 4.25 1.50 -13.63
N LYS A 79 4.26 0.82 -14.78
CA LYS A 79 5.26 1.04 -15.82
C LYS A 79 4.92 2.36 -16.49
N VAL A 80 5.77 3.36 -16.29
CA VAL A 80 5.68 4.64 -16.97
C VAL A 80 6.66 4.61 -18.13
N GLU A 81 6.17 4.82 -19.34
CA GLU A 81 7.04 5.05 -20.50
C GLU A 81 7.79 6.37 -20.27
N PRO A 82 9.14 6.36 -20.24
CA PRO A 82 9.91 7.55 -19.94
C PRO A 82 9.79 8.56 -21.08
N GLU A 83 9.31 9.77 -20.78
CA GLU A 83 9.30 10.88 -21.72
C GLU A 83 10.59 11.71 -21.54
N LEU A 84 11.44 11.72 -22.57
CA LEU A 84 12.69 12.49 -22.56
C LEU A 84 12.38 13.96 -22.86
N THR A 85 12.51 14.81 -21.85
CA THR A 85 12.46 16.27 -21.98
C THR A 85 13.83 16.85 -21.65
N ASP A 86 14.30 17.80 -22.49
CA ASP A 86 15.57 18.53 -22.37
C ASP A 86 16.85 17.73 -22.67
N LEU A 87 17.06 17.34 -23.94
CA LEU A 87 18.36 16.86 -24.42
C LEU A 87 19.27 18.04 -24.76
N TRP A 88 20.27 18.30 -23.91
CA TRP A 88 21.34 19.27 -24.17
C TRP A 88 22.59 18.54 -24.65
N PHE A 89 23.01 18.84 -25.88
CA PHE A 89 24.28 18.41 -26.47
C PHE A 89 25.23 19.62 -26.49
N GLU A 90 26.49 19.41 -26.08
CA GLU A 90 27.59 20.39 -26.20
C GLU A 90 28.19 20.37 -27.60
#